data_AF-A0A9J7Z8I4-F1
#
_entry.id   AF-A0A9J7Z8I4-F1
#
_cell.length_a   1.000
_cell.length_b   1.000
_cell.length_c   1.000
_cell.angle_alpha   90.00
_cell.angle_beta   90.00
_cell.angle_gamma   90.00
#
_symmetry.space_group_name_H-M   'P 1'
#
loop_
_entity.id
_entity.type
_entity.pdbx_description
1 polymer ?
#
loop_
_entity_poly.entity_id
_entity_poly.type
_entity_poly.pdbx_seq_one_letter_code
_entity_poly.pdbx_strand_id
1 'polypeptide(L)'
;MRNKVVDMYQSGKGYTAISKALGLQRTTVRAIIHKWRKLGTVENLPRSGRPTKITPRAQQRLIQEVIKEPRTTSKEQQASRTSVKMTVCCRG
;
A
#
# COMPACT_ATOMS: atom_id res chain seq x y z
N MET A 1 13.91 -3.76 15.44
CA MET A 1 14.89 -4.73 14.89
C MET A 1 15.48 -4.31 13.55
N ARG A 2 14.67 -3.97 12.55
CA ARG A 2 15.16 -3.56 11.23
C ARG A 2 15.91 -2.22 11.24
N ASN A 3 15.48 -1.27 12.08
CA ASN A 3 16.17 0.02 12.26
C ASN A 3 17.61 -0.19 12.73
N LYS A 4 17.82 -1.06 13.74
CA LYS A 4 19.16 -1.44 14.22
C LYS A 4 20.08 -2.01 13.13
N VAL A 5 19.55 -2.73 12.14
CA VAL A 5 20.33 -3.22 10.99
C VAL A 5 20.83 -2.06 10.14
N VAL A 6 19.94 -1.08 9.88
CA VAL A 6 20.26 0.11 9.09
C VAL A 6 21.23 1.02 9.84
N ASP A 7 21.05 1.23 11.14
CA ASP A 7 21.94 2.05 11.97
C ASP A 7 23.37 1.48 11.98
N MET A 8 23.50 0.15 12.16
CA MET A 8 24.80 -0.52 12.10
C MET A 8 25.44 -0.48 10.72
N TYR A 9 24.64 -0.56 9.66
CA TYR A 9 25.12 -0.44 8.29
C TYR A 9 25.59 0.98 7.97
N GLN A 10 24.86 2.01 8.42
CA GLN A 10 25.26 3.42 8.31
C GLN A 10 26.54 3.71 9.08
N SER A 11 26.75 3.01 10.20
CA SER A 11 28.00 3.03 10.97
C SER A 11 29.18 2.33 10.27
N GLY A 12 29.01 1.84 9.03
CA GLY A 12 30.06 1.18 8.24
C GLY A 12 30.30 -0.29 8.57
N LYS A 13 29.45 -0.94 9.38
CA LYS A 13 29.62 -2.36 9.71
C LYS A 13 29.25 -3.24 8.52
N GLY A 14 30.07 -4.27 8.26
CA GLY A 14 29.82 -5.23 7.20
C GLY A 14 28.66 -6.19 7.49
N TYR A 15 28.08 -6.78 6.43
CA TYR A 15 26.91 -7.69 6.52
C TYR A 15 27.08 -8.84 7.52
N THR A 16 28.27 -9.45 7.57
CA THR A 16 28.57 -10.59 8.46
C THR A 16 28.63 -10.16 9.93
N ALA A 17 29.17 -8.97 10.22
CA ALA A 17 29.24 -8.43 11.58
C ALA A 17 27.84 -8.12 12.12
N ILE A 18 26.98 -7.53 11.29
CA ILE A 18 25.58 -7.25 11.64
C ILE A 18 24.78 -8.54 11.87
N SER A 19 24.99 -9.53 11.01
CA SER A 19 24.37 -10.86 11.11
C SER A 19 24.71 -11.54 12.44
N LYS A 20 26.00 -11.56 12.82
CA LYS A 20 26.46 -12.12 14.10
C LYS A 20 25.93 -11.32 15.30
N ALA A 21 25.98 -10.00 15.26
CA ALA A 21 25.54 -9.14 16.35
C ALA A 21 24.04 -9.25 16.66
N LEU A 22 23.21 -9.52 15.64
CA LEU A 22 21.76 -9.62 15.78
C LEU A 22 21.25 -11.07 15.76
N GLY A 23 22.12 -12.06 15.60
CA GLY A 23 21.73 -13.47 15.43
C GLY A 23 20.84 -13.72 14.20
N LEU A 24 20.92 -12.84 13.18
CA LEU A 24 20.10 -12.93 11.97
C LEU A 24 20.86 -13.63 10.85
N GLN A 25 20.15 -14.31 9.96
CA GLN A 25 20.77 -14.84 8.74
C GLN A 25 21.27 -13.69 7.84
N ARG A 26 22.46 -13.86 7.25
CA ARG A 26 23.07 -12.86 6.35
C ARG A 26 22.17 -12.49 5.17
N THR A 27 21.36 -13.42 4.68
CA THR A 27 20.34 -13.21 3.64
C THR A 27 19.28 -12.20 4.06
N THR A 28 18.80 -12.29 5.31
CA THR A 28 17.84 -11.35 5.89
C THR A 28 18.44 -9.95 6.02
N VAL A 29 19.68 -9.85 6.51
CA VAL A 29 20.41 -8.57 6.62
C VAL A 29 20.54 -7.92 5.23
N ARG A 30 20.92 -8.69 4.22
CA ARG A 30 21.00 -8.23 2.82
C ARG A 30 19.64 -7.77 2.30
N ALA A 31 18.57 -8.52 2.54
CA ALA A 31 17.22 -8.18 2.08
C ALA A 31 16.72 -6.87 2.71
N ILE A 32 17.01 -6.64 4.00
CA ILE A 32 16.65 -5.40 4.70
C ILE A 32 17.39 -4.21 4.09
N ILE A 33 18.72 -4.30 3.93
CA ILE A 33 19.53 -3.20 3.38
C ILE A 33 19.15 -2.91 1.93
N HIS A 34 18.92 -3.95 1.11
CA HIS A 34 18.47 -3.78 -0.26
C HIS A 34 17.12 -3.06 -0.35
N LYS A 35 16.15 -3.47 0.50
CA LYS A 35 14.84 -2.81 0.57
C LYS A 35 14.97 -1.35 1.01
N TRP A 36 15.79 -1.07 2.02
CA TRP A 36 16.04 0.29 2.50
C TRP A 36 16.68 1.17 1.43
N ARG A 37 17.69 0.68 0.71
CA ARG A 37 18.30 1.42 -0.43
C ARG A 37 17.30 1.72 -1.55
N LYS A 38 16.34 0.83 -1.79
CA LYS A 38 15.32 0.98 -2.85
C LYS A 38 14.18 1.91 -2.46
N LEU A 39 13.68 1.80 -1.23
CA LEU A 39 12.46 2.48 -0.77
C LEU A 39 12.74 3.68 0.15
N GLY A 40 13.97 3.86 0.62
CA GLY A 40 14.37 4.89 1.59
C GLY A 40 13.84 4.66 3.01
N THR A 41 12.94 3.70 3.21
CA THR A 41 12.19 3.52 4.47
C THR A 41 12.38 2.12 5.03
N VAL A 42 12.45 2.03 6.36
CA VAL A 42 12.58 0.77 7.11
C VAL A 42 11.23 0.24 7.61
N GLU A 43 10.25 1.15 7.72
CA GLU A 43 8.88 0.85 8.11
C GLU A 43 8.18 -0.10 7.14
N ASN A 44 7.18 -0.81 7.66
CA ASN A 44 6.35 -1.67 6.84
C ASN A 44 5.46 -0.79 5.94
N LEU A 45 5.74 -0.80 4.64
CA LEU A 45 4.82 -0.20 3.68
C LEU A 45 3.49 -0.96 3.71
N PRO A 46 2.36 -0.26 3.49
CA PRO A 46 1.09 -0.93 3.26
C PRO A 46 1.26 -1.90 2.10
N ARG A 47 0.64 -3.08 2.23
CA ARG A 47 0.67 -4.08 1.16
C ARG A 47 0.09 -3.44 -0.10
N SER A 48 0.73 -3.68 -1.24
CA SER A 48 0.09 -3.42 -2.52
C SER A 48 -1.06 -4.41 -2.66
N GLY A 49 -2.26 -3.94 -2.33
CA GLY A 49 -3.51 -4.68 -2.50
C GLY A 49 -4.01 -4.58 -3.94
N ARG A 50 -5.12 -5.26 -4.21
CA ARG A 50 -5.83 -5.11 -5.49
C ARG A 50 -6.32 -3.66 -5.63
N PRO A 51 -6.10 -2.99 -6.77
CA PRO A 51 -6.67 -1.66 -7.00
C PRO A 51 -8.20 -1.72 -6.90
N THR A 52 -8.79 -0.70 -6.30
CA THR A 52 -10.25 -0.59 -6.18
C THR A 52 -10.88 -0.37 -7.55
N LYS A 53 -12.01 -1.05 -7.83
CA LYS A 53 -12.73 -0.93 -9.11
C LYS A 53 -13.31 0.47 -9.34
N ILE A 54 -13.57 1.19 -8.26
CA ILE A 54 -14.20 2.51 -8.26
C ILE A 54 -13.11 3.55 -8.00
N THR A 55 -13.11 4.63 -8.79
CA THR A 55 -12.20 5.75 -8.59
C THR A 55 -12.62 6.58 -7.36
N PRO A 56 -11.69 7.30 -6.70
CA PRO A 56 -12.03 8.13 -5.53
C PRO A 56 -13.13 9.16 -5.82
N ARG A 57 -13.11 9.77 -7.01
CA ARG A 57 -14.15 10.73 -7.46
C ARG A 57 -15.51 10.06 -7.59
N ALA A 58 -15.54 8.85 -8.15
CA ALA A 58 -16.75 8.08 -8.30
C ALA A 58 -17.34 7.66 -6.94
N GLN A 59 -16.49 7.31 -5.97
CA GLN A 59 -16.91 7.03 -4.60
C GLN A 59 -17.50 8.26 -3.92
N GLN A 60 -16.89 9.43 -4.06
CA GLN A 60 -17.42 10.67 -3.48
C GLN A 60 -18.80 11.02 -4.01
N ARG A 61 -19.03 10.90 -5.34
CA ARG A 61 -20.35 11.14 -5.93
C ARG A 61 -21.41 10.19 -5.37
N LEU A 62 -21.06 8.91 -5.22
CA LEU A 62 -21.95 7.94 -4.60
C LEU A 62 -22.35 8.34 -3.18
N ILE A 63 -21.37 8.73 -2.36
CA ILE A 63 -21.62 9.11 -0.97
C ILE A 63 -22.57 10.32 -0.92
N GLN A 64 -22.39 11.30 -1.81
CA GLN A 64 -23.27 12.46 -1.89
C GLN A 64 -24.70 12.10 -2.32
N GLU A 65 -24.87 11.22 -3.31
CA GLU A 65 -26.18 10.74 -3.76
C GLU A 65 -26.91 9.98 -2.64
N VAL A 66 -26.21 9.10 -1.91
CA VAL A 66 -26.76 8.37 -0.76
C VAL A 66 -27.17 9.31 0.37
N ILE A 67 -26.36 10.35 0.66
CA ILE A 67 -26.69 11.34 1.70
C ILE A 67 -27.92 12.17 1.30
N LYS A 68 -28.00 12.57 0.03
CA LYS A 68 -29.12 13.38 -0.49
C LYS A 68 -30.44 12.59 -0.47
N GLU A 69 -30.39 11.31 -0.85
CA GLU A 69 -31.57 10.45 -0.96
C GLU A 69 -31.32 9.11 -0.25
N PRO A 70 -31.43 9.06 1.09
CA PRO A 70 -31.05 7.89 1.88
C PRO A 70 -31.97 6.67 1.70
N ARG A 71 -33.14 6.85 1.06
CA ARG A 71 -34.10 5.78 0.78
C ARG A 71 -33.90 5.10 -0.59
N THR A 72 -32.93 5.54 -1.37
CA THR A 72 -32.68 4.97 -2.70
C THR A 72 -32.17 3.54 -2.58
N THR A 73 -32.75 2.64 -3.37
CA THR A 73 -32.35 1.23 -3.38
C THR A 73 -31.07 1.03 -4.19
N SER A 74 -30.26 0.03 -3.83
CA SER A 74 -28.99 -0.28 -4.50
C SER A 74 -29.11 -0.43 -6.03
N LYS A 75 -30.21 -1.00 -6.53
CA LYS A 75 -30.47 -1.15 -7.97
C LYS A 75 -30.68 0.18 -8.67
N GLU A 76 -31.37 1.11 -8.04
CA GLU A 76 -31.70 2.43 -8.56
C GLU A 76 -30.45 3.31 -8.63
N GLN A 77 -29.58 3.20 -7.63
CA GLN A 77 -28.24 3.80 -7.65
C GLN A 77 -27.32 3.17 -8.72
N GLN A 78 -27.44 1.86 -8.97
CA GLN A 78 -26.66 1.22 -10.03
C GLN A 78 -27.13 1.65 -11.43
N ALA A 79 -28.42 1.92 -11.60
CA ALA A 79 -28.99 2.44 -12.86
C ALA A 79 -28.53 3.88 -13.14
N SER A 80 -28.50 4.77 -12.14
CA SER A 80 -27.94 6.13 -12.28
C SER A 80 -26.42 6.11 -12.56
N ARG A 81 -25.70 5.16 -11.97
CA ARG A 81 -24.26 4.94 -12.24
C ARG A 81 -23.95 4.51 -13.67
N THR A 82 -24.88 3.90 -14.40
CA THR A 82 -24.69 3.53 -15.81
C THR A 82 -24.86 4.70 -16.77
N SER A 83 -25.66 5.71 -16.40
CA SER A 83 -25.86 6.91 -17.22
C SER A 83 -24.76 7.95 -17.01
N VAL A 84 -24.24 8.08 -15.79
CA VAL A 84 -23.00 8.80 -15.51
C VAL A 84 -21.85 7.90 -15.90
N LYS A 85 -21.14 8.16 -17.00
CA LYS A 85 -19.96 7.38 -17.43
C LYS A 85 -18.90 7.27 -16.32
N MET A 86 -19.06 6.33 -15.41
CA MET A 86 -18.05 5.93 -14.45
C MET A 86 -17.11 5.03 -15.22
N THR A 87 -15.94 5.54 -15.58
CA THR A 87 -14.86 4.72 -16.12
C THR A 87 -14.46 3.73 -15.04
N VAL A 88 -15.05 2.53 -15.08
CA VAL A 88 -14.50 1.37 -14.37
C VAL A 88 -13.18 1.10 -15.06
N CYS A 89 -12.06 1.41 -14.39
CA CYS A 89 -10.75 1.04 -14.89
C CYS A 89 -10.60 -0.48 -14.80
N CYS A 90 -11.13 -1.19 -15.78
CA CYS A 90 -10.80 -2.58 -16.03
C CYS A 90 -9.38 -2.61 -16.62
N ARG A 91 -8.37 -2.67 -15.76
CA ARG A 91 -7.05 -3.17 -16.19
C ARG A 91 -7.10 -4.68 -16.05
N GLY A 92 -7.13 -5.35 -17.20
CA GLY A 92 -7.07 -6.81 -17.36
C GLY A 92 -5.76 -7.39 -16.86
#